data_AF-A0A5J5DBC4-F1
#
_entry.id   AF-A0A5J5DBC4-F1
#
_cell.length_a   1.000
_cell.length_b   1.000
_cell.length_c   1.000
_cell.angle_alpha   90.00
_cell.angle_beta   90.00
_cell.angle_gamma   90.00
#
_symmetry.space_group_name_H-M   'P 1'
#
loop_
_entity.id
_entity.type
_entity.pdbx_description
1 polymer ?
#
loop_
_entity_poly.entity_id
_entity_poly.type
_entity_poly.pdbx_seq_one_letter_code
_entity_poly.pdbx_strand_id
1 'polypeptide(L)'
;MDLIEPILSIASQIYALVEKVQANKRQCKRVCDRVKALECVVKAIRERIKGQSSTNVEKPLKELSITLDSAKELIRKFTSSSWAKRVLNSGNHQDEFQSLNDRLNDAFQPLVLCQGVDLEDKVVKVFNQITREKEDQLDRKEDNTELERLLREHHKELQEKLEAMQKEFESFVEKKSLTEIDIQMIKPDKLTYTDFPKVPFIKTETSEVYRGKYCDFPVAIKRYTETLQTSISTVEKIFKKEVETMKRFESPNILRMFGICVDKEGPNPQFLVIMEYCEMGNLRQVLDNKNHELSWTTKARMCRDAARGLYRLHQSEQQFRVHGSINSNKFLVSEGFVVKLGGFELAKTETSLRKTTKENVSRSLAYSSPQMLLSINHKYSKECEIYSFGIVLWEIATRSIPFEGWSDKDFLEKVGQQNYQQPLPDDCPDLLGAVINACRAQDRFQRPSAGMLVDKLQTALGKIEN
;
A
#
# COMPACT_ATOMS: atom_id res chain seq x y z
N MET A 1 -21.70 8.93 23.78
CA MET A 1 -20.81 10.07 24.06
C MET A 1 -19.36 9.63 24.29
N ASP A 2 -19.11 8.39 24.74
CA ASP A 2 -17.77 7.88 25.09
C ASP A 2 -16.68 7.87 24.01
N LEU A 3 -17.02 7.95 22.72
CA LEU A 3 -16.03 7.91 21.63
C LEU A 3 -15.50 9.29 21.21
N ILE A 4 -16.19 10.38 21.59
CA ILE A 4 -15.83 11.73 21.12
C ILE A 4 -14.72 12.34 21.97
N GLU A 5 -14.81 12.23 23.30
CA GLU A 5 -13.81 12.81 24.20
C GLU A 5 -12.39 12.22 24.01
N PRO A 6 -12.20 10.91 23.77
CA PRO A 6 -10.90 10.38 23.38
C PRO A 6 -10.33 11.02 22.12
N ILE A 7 -11.16 11.26 21.10
CA ILE A 7 -10.75 11.90 19.84
C ILE A 7 -10.27 13.34 20.10
N LEU A 8 -11.02 14.12 20.88
CA LEU A 8 -10.65 15.50 21.23
C LEU A 8 -9.37 15.55 22.09
N SER A 9 -9.19 14.56 22.97
CA SER A 9 -7.97 14.41 23.76
C SER A 9 -6.75 14.11 22.88
N ILE A 10 -6.87 13.19 21.91
CA ILE A 10 -5.79 12.89 20.96
C ILE A 10 -5.44 14.13 20.13
N ALA A 11 -6.44 14.88 19.64
CA ALA A 11 -6.21 16.12 18.90
C ALA A 11 -5.42 17.15 19.72
N SER A 12 -5.78 17.34 20.99
CA SER A 12 -5.07 18.24 21.90
C SER A 12 -3.61 17.80 22.14
N GLN A 13 -3.37 16.50 22.26
CA GLN A 13 -2.01 15.95 22.37
C GLN A 13 -1.19 16.20 21.10
N ILE A 14 -1.80 16.06 19.92
CA ILE A 14 -1.14 16.37 18.64
C ILE A 14 -0.70 17.83 18.61
N TYR A 15 -1.55 18.77 19.05
CA TYR A 15 -1.19 20.19 19.09
C TYR A 15 0.03 20.44 19.98
N ALA A 16 0.05 19.86 21.17
CA ALA A 16 1.18 19.97 22.09
C ALA A 16 2.47 19.32 21.57
N LEU A 17 2.37 18.25 20.78
CA LEU A 17 3.53 17.60 20.16
C LEU A 17 4.12 18.42 19.03
N VAL A 18 3.28 19.01 18.17
CA VAL A 18 3.71 19.80 17.00
C VAL A 18 4.58 20.99 17.40
N GLU A 19 4.27 21.65 18.52
CA GLU A 19 5.08 22.75 19.08
C GLU A 19 6.50 22.30 19.50
N LYS A 20 6.68 21.00 19.78
CA LYS A 20 7.96 20.43 20.23
C LYS A 20 8.78 19.80 19.10
N VAL A 21 8.23 19.77 17.88
CA VAL A 21 8.86 19.12 16.74
C VAL A 21 10.12 19.86 16.29
N GLN A 22 11.21 19.12 16.11
CA GLN A 22 12.51 19.66 15.68
C GLN A 22 12.83 19.38 14.20
N ALA A 23 11.96 18.65 13.50
CA ALA A 23 12.16 18.13 12.15
C ALA A 23 10.85 18.06 11.37
N ASN A 24 10.86 18.25 10.05
CA ASN A 24 9.65 18.17 9.22
C ASN A 24 8.51 19.07 9.75
N LYS A 25 8.87 20.29 10.18
CA LYS A 25 7.97 21.21 10.90
C LYS A 25 6.76 21.57 10.05
N ARG A 26 6.94 21.76 8.75
CA ARG A 26 5.85 22.15 7.85
C ARG A 26 4.88 21.00 7.64
N GLN A 27 5.37 19.79 7.36
CA GLN A 27 4.52 18.60 7.28
C GLN A 27 3.79 18.29 8.59
N CYS A 28 4.45 18.41 9.74
CA CYS A 28 3.78 18.23 11.04
C CYS A 28 2.70 19.28 11.29
N LYS A 29 2.95 20.54 10.91
CA LYS A 29 1.95 21.61 11.00
C LYS A 29 0.77 21.38 10.06
N ARG A 30 1.00 20.86 8.85
CA ARG A 30 -0.07 20.50 7.91
C ARG A 30 -1.00 19.43 8.49
N VAL A 31 -0.42 18.38 9.07
CA VAL A 31 -1.20 17.35 9.77
C VAL A 31 -2.01 17.98 10.91
N CYS A 32 -1.40 18.86 11.71
CA CYS A 32 -2.09 19.59 12.78
C CYS A 32 -3.32 20.37 12.29
N ASP A 33 -3.19 21.09 11.17
CA ASP A 33 -4.29 21.89 10.61
C ASP A 33 -5.42 21.01 10.07
N ARG A 34 -5.12 19.84 9.51
CA ARG A 34 -6.12 18.82 9.13
C ARG A 34 -6.83 18.22 10.33
N VAL A 35 -6.09 17.97 11.42
CA VAL A 35 -6.66 17.48 12.68
C VAL A 35 -7.60 18.53 13.28
N LYS A 36 -7.27 19.84 13.24
CA LYS A 36 -8.18 20.92 13.66
C LYS A 36 -9.47 20.93 12.86
N ALA A 37 -9.38 20.78 11.54
CA ALA A 37 -10.55 20.70 10.68
C ALA A 37 -11.45 19.50 11.04
N LEU A 38 -10.87 18.33 11.27
CA LEU A 38 -11.58 17.14 11.75
C LEU A 38 -12.18 17.33 13.15
N GLU A 39 -11.48 18.01 14.05
CA GLU A 39 -11.97 18.34 15.39
C GLU A 39 -13.26 19.18 15.32
N CYS A 40 -13.31 20.18 14.42
CA CYS A 40 -14.52 20.97 14.18
C CYS A 40 -15.70 20.09 13.75
N VAL A 41 -15.47 19.13 12.84
CA VAL A 41 -16.51 18.18 12.39
C VAL A 41 -16.99 17.30 13.55
N VAL A 42 -16.07 16.77 14.35
CA VAL A 42 -16.40 15.91 15.49
C VAL A 42 -17.19 16.69 16.56
N LYS A 43 -16.84 17.95 16.83
CA LYS A 43 -17.60 18.82 17.74
C LYS A 43 -19.02 19.09 17.22
N ALA A 44 -19.18 19.35 15.92
CA ALA A 44 -20.50 19.52 15.32
C ALA A 44 -21.36 18.24 15.41
N ILE A 45 -20.75 17.05 15.21
CA ILE A 45 -21.42 15.76 15.43
C ILE A 45 -21.88 15.62 16.89
N ARG A 46 -21.06 16.02 17.85
CA ARG A 46 -21.39 15.98 19.28
C ARG A 46 -22.67 16.75 19.60
N GLU A 47 -22.81 17.96 19.05
CA GLU A 47 -23.99 18.79 19.31
C GLU A 47 -25.28 18.20 18.71
N ARG A 48 -25.18 17.52 17.56
CA ARG A 48 -26.33 16.85 16.93
C ARG A 48 -26.76 15.58 17.66
N ILE A 49 -25.81 14.75 18.11
CA ILE A 49 -26.10 13.46 18.77
C ILE A 49 -26.75 13.66 20.16
N LYS A 50 -26.59 14.83 20.79
CA LYS A 50 -27.30 15.17 22.05
C LYS A 50 -28.84 15.06 21.94
N GLY A 51 -29.41 14.95 20.73
CA GLY A 51 -30.85 14.75 20.50
C GLY A 51 -31.30 13.44 19.84
N GLN A 52 -30.40 12.56 19.36
CA GLN A 52 -30.77 11.31 18.65
C GLN A 52 -29.74 10.18 18.84
N SER A 53 -30.23 8.93 18.96
CA SER A 53 -29.40 7.72 18.91
C SER A 53 -29.06 7.39 17.45
N SER A 54 -27.85 7.70 16.98
CA SER A 54 -27.40 7.29 15.65
C SER A 54 -26.25 6.29 15.72
N THR A 55 -26.55 5.04 15.38
CA THR A 55 -25.60 3.93 15.21
C THR A 55 -24.65 4.13 14.02
N ASN A 56 -25.03 4.97 13.05
CA ASN A 56 -24.28 5.15 11.79
C ASN A 56 -22.95 5.91 11.91
N VAL A 57 -22.67 6.59 13.03
CA VAL A 57 -21.45 7.42 13.21
C VAL A 57 -20.38 6.72 14.04
N GLU A 58 -20.72 5.61 14.70
CA GLU A 58 -19.85 4.93 15.66
C GLU A 58 -18.60 4.35 14.97
N LYS A 59 -18.77 3.67 13.84
CA LYS A 59 -17.68 3.09 13.07
C LYS A 59 -16.74 4.17 12.50
N PRO A 60 -17.22 5.20 11.78
CA PRO A 60 -16.37 6.30 11.34
C PRO A 60 -15.58 6.99 12.46
N LEU A 61 -16.17 7.21 13.63
CA LEU A 61 -15.48 7.81 14.78
C LEU A 61 -14.39 6.91 15.35
N LYS A 62 -14.63 5.60 15.45
CA LYS A 62 -13.59 4.63 15.87
C LYS A 62 -12.43 4.59 14.89
N GLU A 63 -12.72 4.59 13.58
CA GLU A 63 -11.70 4.61 12.52
C GLU A 63 -10.88 5.91 12.56
N LEU A 64 -11.53 7.06 12.75
CA LEU A 64 -10.86 8.34 12.94
C LEU A 64 -9.93 8.34 14.16
N SER A 65 -10.39 7.84 15.31
CA SER A 65 -9.58 7.79 16.54
C SER A 65 -8.27 7.04 16.32
N ILE A 66 -8.32 5.89 15.65
CA ILE A 66 -7.14 5.07 15.33
C ILE A 66 -6.19 5.80 14.36
N THR A 67 -6.76 6.50 13.37
CA THR A 67 -5.99 7.30 12.41
C THR A 67 -5.29 8.47 13.12
N LEU A 68 -5.96 9.13 14.05
CA LEU A 68 -5.40 10.23 14.85
C LEU A 68 -4.31 9.75 15.81
N ASP A 69 -4.45 8.58 16.43
CA ASP A 69 -3.36 8.00 17.22
C ASP A 69 -2.14 7.70 16.35
N SER A 70 -2.35 7.23 15.13
CA SER A 70 -1.26 7.02 14.16
C SER A 70 -0.60 8.34 13.75
N ALA A 71 -1.37 9.43 13.62
CA ALA A 71 -0.84 10.77 13.40
C ALA A 71 0.02 11.25 14.57
N LYS A 72 -0.47 11.05 15.80
CA LYS A 72 0.22 11.40 17.03
C LYS A 72 1.57 10.71 17.13
N GLU A 73 1.61 9.40 16.92
CA GLU A 73 2.86 8.62 16.99
C GLU A 73 3.83 9.00 15.87
N LEU A 74 3.35 9.28 14.65
CA LEU A 74 4.21 9.80 13.57
C LEU A 74 4.86 11.13 13.96
N ILE A 75 4.08 12.10 14.44
CA ILE A 75 4.59 13.41 14.88
C ILE A 75 5.56 13.25 16.05
N ARG A 76 5.27 12.34 16.98
CA ARG A 76 6.12 12.07 18.14
C ARG A 76 7.53 11.67 17.74
N LYS A 77 7.71 10.89 16.66
CA LYS A 77 9.05 10.53 16.13
C LYS A 77 9.91 11.77 15.85
N PHE A 78 9.30 12.91 15.48
CA PHE A 78 10.02 14.13 15.12
C PHE A 78 10.26 15.11 16.29
N THR A 79 9.85 14.76 17.51
CA THR A 79 10.10 15.58 18.71
C THR A 79 11.51 15.43 19.29
N SER A 80 12.15 14.27 19.10
CA SER A 80 13.46 13.94 19.69
C SER A 80 14.45 13.31 18.70
N SER A 81 14.15 13.34 17.40
CA SER A 81 14.99 12.71 16.38
C SER A 81 16.34 13.40 16.19
N SER A 82 17.42 12.66 16.50
CA SER A 82 18.80 13.01 16.12
C SER A 82 18.90 13.21 14.61
N TRP A 83 19.62 14.25 14.18
CA TRP A 83 19.85 14.61 12.77
C TRP A 83 20.40 13.43 11.94
N ALA A 84 21.20 12.54 12.52
CA ALA A 84 21.74 11.35 11.85
C ALA A 84 20.65 10.30 11.53
N LYS A 85 19.70 10.08 12.45
CA LYS A 85 18.53 9.21 12.20
C LYS A 85 17.55 9.83 11.19
N ARG A 86 17.57 11.17 11.03
CA ARG A 86 16.72 11.91 10.08
C ARG A 86 17.19 11.74 8.63
N VAL A 87 18.50 11.71 8.42
CA VAL A 87 19.11 11.57 7.08
C VAL A 87 18.94 10.15 6.54
N LEU A 88 19.14 9.13 7.38
CA LEU A 88 19.04 7.73 6.98
C LEU A 88 17.61 7.28 6.57
N ASN A 89 16.58 8.00 7.03
CA ASN A 89 15.17 7.62 6.85
C ASN A 89 14.33 8.63 6.04
N SER A 90 14.96 9.63 5.40
CA SER A 90 14.25 10.74 4.74
C SER A 90 13.24 10.27 3.67
N GLY A 91 13.61 9.26 2.87
CA GLY A 91 12.70 8.64 1.88
C GLY A 91 11.50 7.96 2.51
N ASN A 92 11.69 7.20 3.60
CA ASN A 92 10.61 6.52 4.31
C ASN A 92 9.64 7.50 4.98
N HIS A 93 10.14 8.62 5.52
CA HIS A 93 9.29 9.63 6.17
C HIS A 93 8.32 10.30 5.19
N GLN A 94 8.74 10.52 3.93
CA GLN A 94 7.92 11.14 2.90
C GLN A 94 6.65 10.32 2.63
N ASP A 95 6.79 9.01 2.49
CA ASP A 95 5.66 8.12 2.20
C ASP A 95 4.76 7.92 3.44
N GLU A 96 5.31 8.01 4.65
CA GLU A 96 4.54 7.97 5.89
C GLU A 96 3.60 9.17 6.03
N PHE A 97 4.07 10.40 5.76
CA PHE A 97 3.22 11.59 5.79
C PHE A 97 2.15 11.55 4.71
N GLN A 98 2.51 11.18 3.48
CA GLN A 98 1.57 11.05 2.37
C GLN A 98 0.45 10.05 2.72
N SER A 99 0.84 8.83 3.14
CA SER A 99 -0.12 7.79 3.53
C SER A 99 -1.02 8.24 4.70
N LEU A 100 -0.47 8.93 5.71
CA LEU A 100 -1.27 9.44 6.83
C LEU A 100 -2.29 10.49 6.37
N ASN A 101 -1.85 11.45 5.56
CA ASN A 101 -2.68 12.52 5.01
C ASN A 101 -3.84 11.97 4.17
N ASP A 102 -3.58 10.89 3.45
CA ASP A 102 -4.57 10.15 2.69
C ASP A 102 -5.59 9.45 3.60
N ARG A 103 -5.12 8.76 4.65
CA ARG A 103 -6.01 8.12 5.62
C ARG A 103 -6.85 9.11 6.43
N LEU A 104 -6.30 10.27 6.79
CA LEU A 104 -7.06 11.35 7.43
C LEU A 104 -8.20 11.85 6.53
N ASN A 105 -7.93 11.98 5.22
CA ASN A 105 -8.96 12.30 4.24
C ASN A 105 -9.99 11.17 4.09
N ASP A 106 -9.57 9.92 4.03
CA ASP A 106 -10.47 8.77 3.93
C ASP A 106 -11.39 8.68 5.17
N ALA A 107 -10.88 9.00 6.37
CA ALA A 107 -11.67 9.08 7.60
C ALA A 107 -12.63 10.28 7.62
N PHE A 108 -12.28 11.38 6.94
CA PHE A 108 -13.12 12.57 6.81
C PHE A 108 -14.37 12.31 5.96
N GLN A 109 -14.25 11.59 4.83
CA GLN A 109 -15.36 11.46 3.85
C GLN A 109 -16.66 10.88 4.45
N PRO A 110 -16.66 9.76 5.20
CA PRO A 110 -17.88 9.22 5.79
C PRO A 110 -18.50 10.15 6.83
N LEU A 111 -17.68 10.89 7.59
CA LEU A 111 -18.14 11.81 8.62
C LEU A 111 -18.89 13.01 8.02
N VAL A 112 -18.45 13.50 6.85
CA VAL A 112 -19.16 14.57 6.10
C VAL A 112 -20.50 14.09 5.58
N LEU A 113 -20.57 12.87 5.03
CA LEU A 113 -21.82 12.29 4.54
C LEU A 113 -22.87 12.15 5.65
N CYS A 114 -22.43 11.94 6.90
CA CYS A 114 -23.32 11.92 8.07
C CYS A 114 -23.83 13.32 8.48
N GLN A 115 -23.20 14.42 8.05
CA GLN A 115 -23.56 15.77 8.51
C GLN A 115 -24.68 16.44 7.72
N GLY A 116 -24.91 16.10 6.44
CA GLY A 116 -25.88 16.83 5.61
C GLY A 116 -25.47 18.30 5.41
N VAL A 117 -24.57 18.53 4.46
CA VAL A 117 -24.24 19.77 3.73
C VAL A 117 -23.81 21.05 4.51
N ASP A 118 -24.05 21.25 5.81
CA ASP A 118 -23.60 22.48 6.51
C ASP A 118 -22.18 22.37 7.11
N LEU A 119 -21.14 22.29 6.25
CA LEU A 119 -19.75 22.54 6.68
C LEU A 119 -19.26 23.90 6.18
N GLU A 120 -18.48 24.60 7.02
CA GLU A 120 -17.77 25.82 6.60
C GLU A 120 -16.85 25.55 5.40
N ASP A 121 -16.90 26.42 4.38
CA ASP A 121 -16.07 26.37 3.17
C ASP A 121 -14.57 26.14 3.45
N LYS A 122 -14.09 26.62 4.60
CA LYS A 122 -12.71 26.46 5.05
C LYS A 122 -12.35 24.99 5.30
N VAL A 123 -13.25 24.19 5.89
CA VAL A 123 -12.99 22.77 6.19
C VAL A 123 -12.98 21.94 4.90
N VAL A 124 -13.90 22.23 3.98
CA VAL A 124 -13.95 21.58 2.66
C VAL A 124 -12.68 21.89 1.87
N LYS A 125 -12.16 23.12 1.95
CA LYS A 125 -10.92 23.51 1.28
C LYS A 125 -9.69 22.74 1.79
N VAL A 126 -9.62 22.41 3.09
CA VAL A 126 -8.50 21.66 3.70
C VAL A 126 -8.41 20.23 3.15
N PHE A 127 -9.54 19.61 2.83
CA PHE A 127 -9.62 18.25 2.28
C PHE A 127 -9.86 18.21 0.77
N ASN A 128 -9.89 19.37 0.10
CA ASN A 128 -9.99 19.44 -1.35
C ASN A 128 -8.73 18.85 -1.99
N GLN A 129 -8.88 17.80 -2.77
CA GLN A 129 -7.77 17.01 -3.27
C GLN A 129 -6.67 17.82 -3.98
N ILE A 130 -7.04 18.68 -4.92
CA ILE A 130 -6.08 19.45 -5.73
C ILE A 130 -5.29 20.42 -4.84
N THR A 131 -5.99 21.05 -3.88
CA THR A 131 -5.36 21.96 -2.93
C THR A 131 -4.43 21.19 -2.00
N ARG A 132 -4.90 20.06 -1.48
CA ARG A 132 -4.19 19.16 -0.57
C ARG A 132 -2.86 18.64 -1.14
N GLU A 133 -2.88 18.15 -2.38
CA GLU A 133 -1.69 17.61 -3.06
C GLU A 133 -0.64 18.71 -3.31
N LYS A 134 -1.08 19.92 -3.71
CA LYS A 134 -0.18 21.06 -3.91
C LYS A 134 0.47 21.51 -2.60
N GLU A 135 -0.31 21.61 -1.53
CA GLU A 135 0.18 21.99 -0.20
C GLU A 135 1.19 20.97 0.35
N ASP A 136 0.87 19.67 0.26
CA ASP A 136 1.76 18.60 0.75
C ASP A 136 3.10 18.57 -0.02
N GLN A 137 3.09 18.84 -1.33
CA GLN A 137 4.31 18.95 -2.13
C GLN A 137 5.16 20.18 -1.75
N LEU A 138 4.51 21.30 -1.45
CA LEU A 138 5.18 22.55 -1.11
C LEU A 138 5.85 22.44 0.27
N ASP A 139 5.11 21.95 1.28
CA ASP A 139 5.63 21.71 2.63
C ASP A 139 6.81 20.72 2.60
N ARG A 140 6.71 19.68 1.76
CA ARG A 140 7.78 18.69 1.54
C ARG A 140 9.05 19.32 0.98
N LYS A 141 8.94 20.11 -0.10
CA LYS A 141 10.10 20.77 -0.72
C LYS A 141 10.83 21.65 0.28
N GLU A 142 10.08 22.39 1.07
CA GLU A 142 10.64 23.31 2.03
C GLU A 142 11.28 22.60 3.24
N ASP A 143 10.66 21.54 3.76
CA ASP A 143 11.26 20.68 4.80
C ASP A 143 12.56 20.01 4.30
N ASN A 144 12.60 19.57 3.02
CA ASN A 144 13.80 18.98 2.43
C ASN A 144 14.92 20.03 2.23
N THR A 145 14.57 21.23 1.77
CA THR A 145 15.51 22.34 1.62
C THR A 145 16.16 22.70 2.97
N GLU A 146 15.37 22.68 4.04
CA GLU A 146 15.87 22.91 5.40
C GLU A 146 16.80 21.77 5.87
N LEU A 147 16.45 20.52 5.58
CA LEU A 147 17.33 19.38 5.89
C LEU A 147 18.67 19.48 5.14
N GLU A 148 18.64 19.86 3.86
CA GLU A 148 19.85 20.09 3.07
C GLU A 148 20.69 21.27 3.59
N ARG A 149 20.05 22.35 4.06
CA ARG A 149 20.75 23.47 4.69
C ARG A 149 21.50 23.01 5.94
N LEU A 150 20.85 22.25 6.81
CA LEU A 150 21.47 21.68 8.01
C LEU A 150 22.60 20.71 7.67
N LEU A 151 22.43 19.89 6.62
CA LEU A 151 23.47 19.00 6.11
C LEU A 151 24.69 19.78 5.61
N ARG A 152 24.48 20.87 4.87
CA ARG A 152 25.55 21.75 4.37
C ARG A 152 26.27 22.47 5.50
N GLU A 153 25.55 22.95 6.51
CA GLU A 153 26.13 23.62 7.68
C GLU A 153 27.01 22.68 8.50
N HIS A 154 26.63 21.41 8.65
CA HIS A 154 27.44 20.42 9.35
C HIS A 154 28.55 19.82 8.47
N HIS A 155 28.35 19.66 7.15
CA HIS A 155 29.41 19.27 6.22
C HIS A 155 30.52 20.32 6.10
N LYS A 156 30.22 21.59 6.39
CA LYS A 156 31.20 22.67 6.44
C LYS A 156 32.27 22.46 7.54
N GLU A 157 32.03 21.58 8.52
CA GLU A 157 33.04 21.14 9.51
C GLU A 157 33.93 19.98 9.01
N LEU A 158 33.57 19.31 7.91
CA LEU A 158 34.29 18.16 7.33
C LEU A 158 34.92 18.46 5.95
N GLN A 159 34.86 19.72 5.52
CA GLN A 159 35.15 20.16 4.15
C GLN A 159 36.63 20.51 3.91
N GLU A 160 37.55 19.61 4.26
CA GLU A 160 38.91 19.58 3.67
C GLU A 160 39.21 18.27 2.93
N LYS A 161 38.31 17.27 2.97
CA LYS A 161 38.53 15.96 2.32
C LYS A 161 37.52 15.56 1.24
N LEU A 162 36.44 16.33 1.05
CA LEU A 162 35.31 15.93 0.19
C LEU A 162 35.15 16.73 -1.11
N GLU A 163 36.09 17.61 -1.45
CA GLU A 163 36.02 18.36 -2.72
C GLU A 163 36.42 17.50 -3.94
N ALA A 164 37.01 16.32 -3.71
CA ALA A 164 37.42 15.40 -4.79
C ALA A 164 36.29 14.50 -5.32
N MET A 165 35.20 14.28 -4.58
CA MET A 165 34.11 13.37 -4.99
C MET A 165 32.87 14.09 -5.56
N GLN A 166 32.70 15.40 -5.32
CA GLN A 166 31.50 16.12 -5.76
C GLN A 166 31.42 16.32 -7.28
N LYS A 167 32.56 16.29 -7.98
CA LYS A 167 32.62 16.48 -9.43
C LYS A 167 32.03 15.33 -10.26
N GLU A 168 31.89 14.12 -9.70
CA GLU A 168 31.27 12.98 -10.39
C GLU A 168 29.77 12.84 -10.13
N PHE A 169 29.26 13.37 -9.01
CA PHE A 169 27.85 13.23 -8.62
C PHE A 169 26.94 14.29 -9.25
N GLU A 170 27.46 15.51 -9.49
CA GLU A 170 26.70 16.59 -10.13
C GLU A 170 26.40 16.33 -11.61
N SER A 171 27.14 15.44 -12.28
CA SER A 171 26.79 14.99 -13.64
C SER A 171 25.61 14.01 -13.70
N PHE A 172 25.10 13.55 -12.56
CA PHE A 172 24.02 12.55 -12.50
C PHE A 172 22.64 13.11 -12.14
N VAL A 173 22.56 14.33 -11.61
CA VAL A 173 21.31 14.87 -11.01
C VAL A 173 20.61 15.92 -11.88
N GLU A 174 21.16 16.32 -13.03
CA GLU A 174 20.40 17.17 -13.95
C GLU A 174 19.37 16.38 -14.78
N LYS A 175 18.09 16.68 -14.49
CA LYS A 175 16.80 16.32 -15.15
C LYS A 175 16.05 15.18 -14.44
N LYS A 176 14.83 15.34 -13.90
CA LYS A 176 13.67 16.11 -14.40
C LYS A 176 12.65 16.43 -13.30
N SER A 177 11.99 17.56 -13.49
CA SER A 177 10.80 18.06 -12.78
C SER A 177 9.61 17.09 -12.88
N LEU A 178 8.95 16.85 -11.75
CA LEU A 178 7.71 16.08 -11.59
C LEU A 178 6.49 16.88 -12.06
N THR A 179 6.08 16.71 -13.31
CA THR A 179 4.69 16.88 -13.81
C THR A 179 4.65 16.41 -15.28
N GLU A 180 3.67 15.56 -15.62
CA GLU A 180 3.55 14.74 -16.87
C GLU A 180 4.66 13.70 -17.07
N ILE A 181 4.48 12.50 -16.48
CA ILE A 181 5.45 11.41 -16.60
C ILE A 181 4.99 10.45 -17.70
N ASP A 182 5.56 10.63 -18.89
CA ASP A 182 5.57 9.65 -19.97
C ASP A 182 6.18 8.31 -19.49
N ILE A 183 5.64 7.18 -19.94
CA ILE A 183 6.18 5.86 -19.59
C ILE A 183 7.46 5.67 -20.39
N GLN A 184 8.57 5.35 -19.71
CA GLN A 184 9.85 5.21 -20.37
C GLN A 184 9.85 4.01 -21.34
N MET A 185 10.04 4.29 -22.63
CA MET A 185 10.30 3.29 -23.66
C MET A 185 11.78 2.89 -23.62
N ILE A 186 12.06 1.63 -23.26
CA ILE A 186 13.40 1.05 -23.21
C ILE A 186 13.63 0.29 -24.50
N LYS A 187 14.74 0.59 -25.18
CA LYS A 187 15.15 -0.13 -26.40
C LYS A 187 15.71 -1.52 -26.05
N PRO A 188 15.49 -2.54 -26.90
CA PRO A 188 15.95 -3.92 -26.63
C PRO A 188 17.46 -4.06 -26.39
N ASP A 189 18.28 -3.26 -27.07
CA ASP A 189 19.75 -3.25 -26.97
C ASP A 189 20.26 -2.82 -25.58
N LYS A 190 19.44 -2.12 -24.80
CA LYS A 190 19.75 -1.73 -23.41
C LYS A 190 19.46 -2.82 -22.39
N LEU A 191 18.88 -3.94 -22.80
CA LEU A 191 18.51 -5.05 -21.91
C LEU A 191 19.43 -6.24 -22.14
N THR A 192 20.10 -6.68 -21.08
CA THR A 192 20.90 -7.91 -21.10
C THR A 192 20.24 -8.97 -20.24
N TYR A 193 20.16 -10.21 -20.72
CA TYR A 193 19.65 -11.33 -19.92
C TYR A 193 20.81 -11.96 -19.16
N THR A 194 20.64 -12.26 -17.88
CA THR A 194 21.74 -12.78 -17.04
C THR A 194 22.00 -14.26 -17.26
N ASP A 195 20.97 -15.02 -17.65
CA ASP A 195 21.03 -16.47 -17.80
C ASP A 195 21.03 -16.82 -19.30
N PHE A 196 22.06 -17.52 -19.75
CA PHE A 196 22.15 -18.08 -21.11
C PHE A 196 22.31 -19.61 -21.03
N PRO A 197 21.38 -20.40 -21.60
CA PRO A 197 20.19 -19.98 -22.35
C PRO A 197 19.17 -19.20 -21.46
N LYS A 198 18.36 -18.33 -22.09
CA LYS A 198 17.37 -17.50 -21.38
C LYS A 198 16.30 -18.37 -20.72
N VAL A 199 16.46 -18.70 -19.46
CA VAL A 199 15.48 -19.48 -18.70
C VAL A 199 14.59 -18.53 -17.89
N PRO A 200 13.25 -18.58 -18.05
CA PRO A 200 12.37 -17.81 -17.19
C PRO A 200 12.34 -18.43 -15.80
N PHE A 201 12.49 -17.61 -14.77
CA PHE A 201 12.39 -18.09 -13.38
C PHE A 201 10.93 -18.12 -12.89
N ILE A 202 10.01 -17.44 -13.60
CA ILE A 202 8.56 -17.59 -13.44
C ILE A 202 7.96 -17.79 -14.83
N LYS A 203 7.10 -18.80 -14.97
CA LYS A 203 6.31 -19.04 -16.16
C LYS A 203 4.86 -19.25 -15.79
N THR A 204 3.98 -18.46 -16.39
CA THR A 204 2.53 -18.61 -16.31
C THR A 204 1.98 -18.92 -17.69
N GLU A 205 0.67 -19.17 -17.78
CA GLU A 205 0.00 -19.34 -19.07
C GLU A 205 0.16 -18.11 -19.99
N THR A 206 0.18 -16.91 -19.41
CA THR A 206 0.12 -15.64 -20.16
C THR A 206 1.39 -14.80 -20.09
N SER A 207 2.41 -15.24 -19.34
CA SER A 207 3.65 -14.48 -19.20
C SER A 207 4.85 -15.33 -18.76
N GLU A 208 6.04 -14.84 -19.06
CA GLU A 208 7.32 -15.38 -18.63
C GLU A 208 8.15 -14.25 -18.01
N VAL A 209 8.81 -14.51 -16.88
CA VAL A 209 9.66 -13.52 -16.19
C VAL A 209 11.09 -14.01 -16.17
N TYR A 210 11.98 -13.14 -16.64
CA TYR A 210 13.41 -13.39 -16.76
C TYR A 210 14.20 -12.47 -15.85
N ARG A 211 15.35 -12.94 -15.38
CA ARG A 211 16.34 -12.08 -14.74
C ARG A 211 17.19 -11.42 -15.83
N GLY A 212 17.41 -10.13 -15.68
CA GLY A 212 18.20 -9.36 -16.61
C GLY A 212 18.95 -8.22 -15.94
N LYS A 213 19.56 -7.38 -16.77
CA LYS A 213 20.23 -6.14 -16.40
C LYS A 213 19.71 -4.99 -17.26
N TYR A 214 19.55 -3.84 -16.63
CA TYR A 214 19.27 -2.56 -17.27
C TYR A 214 20.21 -1.51 -16.66
N CYS A 215 21.06 -0.89 -17.48
CA CYS A 215 22.15 -0.02 -17.01
C CYS A 215 23.02 -0.69 -15.92
N ASP A 216 23.38 -1.97 -16.12
CA ASP A 216 24.12 -2.84 -15.19
C ASP A 216 23.43 -3.19 -13.86
N PHE A 217 22.26 -2.62 -13.57
CA PHE A 217 21.46 -2.99 -12.39
C PHE A 217 20.58 -4.22 -12.66
N PRO A 218 20.44 -5.15 -11.70
CA PRO A 218 19.58 -6.31 -11.85
C PRO A 218 18.11 -5.90 -11.96
N VAL A 219 17.39 -6.47 -12.94
CA VAL A 219 15.98 -6.22 -13.21
C VAL A 219 15.21 -7.50 -13.48
N ALA A 220 13.91 -7.47 -13.24
CA ALA A 220 12.97 -8.47 -13.72
C ALA A 220 12.37 -8.01 -15.06
N ILE A 221 12.45 -8.87 -16.08
CA ILE A 221 11.90 -8.62 -17.42
C ILE A 221 10.71 -9.55 -17.60
N LYS A 222 9.50 -9.00 -17.51
CA LYS A 222 8.26 -9.74 -17.74
C LYS A 222 7.85 -9.64 -19.20
N ARG A 223 7.80 -10.77 -19.89
CA ARG A 223 7.32 -10.93 -21.26
C ARG A 223 5.90 -11.48 -21.26
N TYR A 224 4.99 -10.84 -21.96
CA TYR A 224 3.65 -11.41 -22.18
C TYR A 224 3.68 -12.34 -23.38
N THR A 225 3.03 -13.48 -23.25
CA THR A 225 3.01 -14.54 -24.27
C THR A 225 1.63 -14.66 -24.87
N GLU A 226 1.58 -14.93 -26.18
CA GLU A 226 0.35 -15.37 -26.82
C GLU A 226 0.00 -16.78 -26.35
N THR A 227 -1.30 -17.08 -26.21
CA THR A 227 -1.79 -18.44 -25.97
C THR A 227 -2.71 -18.83 -27.11
N LEU A 228 -3.00 -20.12 -27.24
CA LEU A 228 -3.93 -20.63 -28.26
C LEU A 228 -5.32 -19.96 -28.24
N GLN A 229 -5.69 -19.31 -27.13
CA GLN A 229 -6.99 -18.68 -26.92
C GLN A 229 -6.94 -17.14 -26.88
N THR A 230 -5.76 -16.52 -26.96
CA THR A 230 -5.60 -15.08 -26.71
C THR A 230 -4.97 -14.42 -27.93
N SER A 231 -5.67 -13.48 -28.57
CA SER A 231 -5.08 -12.70 -29.67
C SER A 231 -4.07 -11.68 -29.15
N ILE A 232 -3.11 -11.28 -30.00
CA ILE A 232 -2.16 -10.18 -29.76
C ILE A 232 -2.86 -8.91 -29.23
N SER A 233 -4.06 -8.58 -29.74
CA SER A 233 -4.82 -7.41 -29.29
C SER A 233 -5.29 -7.52 -27.84
N THR A 234 -5.59 -8.73 -27.35
CA THR A 234 -5.95 -8.99 -25.96
C THR A 234 -4.71 -8.94 -25.07
N VAL A 235 -3.58 -9.48 -25.54
CA VAL A 235 -2.28 -9.36 -24.85
C VAL A 235 -1.90 -7.88 -24.67
N GLU A 236 -2.00 -7.06 -25.71
CA GLU A 236 -1.71 -5.63 -25.63
C GLU A 236 -2.62 -4.90 -24.63
N LYS A 237 -3.91 -5.27 -24.56
CA LYS A 237 -4.85 -4.71 -23.57
C LYS A 237 -4.46 -5.07 -22.14
N ILE A 238 -4.09 -6.32 -21.87
CA ILE A 238 -3.65 -6.77 -20.54
C ILE A 238 -2.36 -6.05 -20.14
N PHE A 239 -1.39 -5.99 -21.05
CA PHE A 239 -0.13 -5.27 -20.88
C PHE A 239 -0.36 -3.79 -20.54
N LYS A 240 -1.12 -3.06 -21.37
CA LYS A 240 -1.43 -1.64 -21.15
C LYS A 240 -2.08 -1.41 -19.78
N LYS A 241 -3.02 -2.26 -19.42
CA LYS A 241 -3.74 -2.18 -18.16
C LYS A 241 -2.84 -2.36 -16.94
N GLU A 242 -1.91 -3.31 -16.97
CA GLU A 242 -0.94 -3.51 -15.89
C GLU A 242 0.03 -2.33 -15.81
N VAL A 243 0.57 -1.87 -16.94
CA VAL A 243 1.47 -0.71 -17.03
C VAL A 243 0.83 0.56 -16.49
N GLU A 244 -0.41 0.87 -16.91
CA GLU A 244 -1.17 2.02 -16.41
C GLU A 244 -1.40 1.93 -14.89
N THR A 245 -1.67 0.72 -14.38
CA THR A 245 -1.90 0.51 -12.95
C THR A 245 -0.61 0.72 -12.16
N MET A 246 0.49 0.09 -12.58
CA MET A 246 1.80 0.27 -11.93
C MET A 246 2.24 1.74 -11.95
N LYS A 247 2.04 2.43 -13.08
CA LYS A 247 2.43 3.83 -13.21
C LYS A 247 1.62 4.76 -12.31
N ARG A 248 0.30 4.54 -12.24
CA ARG A 248 -0.60 5.36 -11.43
C ARG A 248 -0.37 5.17 -9.93
N PHE A 249 -0.08 3.95 -9.50
CA PHE A 249 -0.02 3.58 -8.10
C PHE A 249 1.42 3.39 -7.59
N GLU A 250 2.42 4.03 -8.22
CA GLU A 250 3.82 3.97 -7.79
C GLU A 250 3.96 4.33 -6.29
N SER A 251 4.65 3.46 -5.54
CA SER A 251 4.80 3.52 -4.07
C SER A 251 5.89 2.53 -3.64
N PRO A 252 6.57 2.71 -2.48
CA PRO A 252 7.60 1.76 -2.02
C PRO A 252 7.11 0.31 -1.89
N ASN A 253 5.82 0.12 -1.58
CA ASN A 253 5.18 -1.19 -1.40
C ASN A 253 4.36 -1.63 -2.63
N ILE A 254 4.54 -0.97 -3.77
CA ILE A 254 4.08 -1.40 -5.08
C ILE A 254 5.31 -1.72 -5.92
N LEU A 255 5.27 -2.82 -6.67
CA LEU A 255 6.40 -3.23 -7.48
C LEU A 255 6.75 -2.14 -8.50
N ARG A 256 7.99 -1.65 -8.44
CA ARG A 256 8.46 -0.54 -9.28
C ARG A 256 8.65 -0.99 -10.72
N MET A 257 8.06 -0.23 -11.64
CA MET A 257 8.32 -0.34 -13.07
C MET A 257 9.33 0.73 -13.49
N PHE A 258 10.42 0.32 -14.12
CA PHE A 258 11.40 1.23 -14.72
C PHE A 258 10.97 1.70 -16.11
N GLY A 259 10.31 0.83 -16.87
CA GLY A 259 9.82 1.16 -18.19
C GLY A 259 9.25 -0.05 -18.92
N ILE A 260 8.98 0.14 -20.21
CA ILE A 260 8.46 -0.90 -21.09
C ILE A 260 9.32 -1.02 -22.34
N CYS A 261 9.38 -2.22 -22.90
CA CYS A 261 9.95 -2.46 -24.22
C CYS A 261 8.86 -3.10 -25.07
N VAL A 262 8.49 -2.43 -26.17
CA VAL A 262 7.46 -2.90 -27.08
C VAL A 262 8.07 -3.01 -28.46
N ASP A 263 8.12 -4.23 -28.98
CA ASP A 263 8.53 -4.51 -30.34
C ASP A 263 7.33 -5.05 -31.11
N LYS A 264 6.80 -4.24 -32.03
CA LYS A 264 5.67 -4.63 -32.89
C LYS A 264 6.15 -5.01 -34.29
N GLU A 265 7.42 -4.81 -34.60
CA GLU A 265 7.96 -4.95 -35.94
C GLU A 265 8.63 -6.32 -36.10
N GLY A 266 7.78 -7.34 -36.29
CA GLY A 266 8.23 -8.70 -36.52
C GLY A 266 7.07 -9.70 -36.49
N PRO A 267 7.30 -10.97 -36.86
CA PRO A 267 6.26 -12.00 -36.83
C PRO A 267 5.75 -12.32 -35.42
N ASN A 268 6.50 -11.95 -34.37
CA ASN A 268 6.18 -12.21 -32.97
C ASN A 268 6.31 -10.91 -32.13
N PRO A 269 5.23 -10.11 -32.03
CA PRO A 269 5.25 -8.88 -31.23
C PRO A 269 5.63 -9.16 -29.78
N GLN A 270 6.53 -8.36 -29.21
CA GLN A 270 6.96 -8.48 -27.82
C GLN A 270 6.46 -7.30 -27.00
N PHE A 271 5.80 -7.63 -25.89
CA PHE A 271 5.41 -6.69 -24.86
C PHE A 271 6.19 -7.04 -23.60
N LEU A 272 7.09 -6.17 -23.18
CA LEU A 272 7.95 -6.36 -22.02
C LEU A 272 7.71 -5.25 -20.99
N VAL A 273 7.63 -5.63 -19.72
CA VAL A 273 7.67 -4.71 -18.58
C VAL A 273 8.97 -4.95 -17.83
N ILE A 274 9.73 -3.87 -17.60
CA ILE A 274 11.02 -3.89 -16.91
C ILE A 274 10.78 -3.38 -15.49
N MET A 275 11.04 -4.22 -14.51
CA MET A 275 10.68 -3.99 -13.10
C MET A 275 11.90 -4.16 -12.20
N GLU A 276 11.81 -3.65 -10.98
CA GLU A 276 12.77 -4.01 -9.94
C GLU A 276 12.81 -5.52 -9.73
N TYR A 277 14.02 -6.05 -9.55
CA TYR A 277 14.22 -7.44 -9.19
C TYR A 277 14.12 -7.58 -7.67
N CYS A 278 13.32 -8.52 -7.19
CA CYS A 278 13.18 -8.81 -5.76
C CYS A 278 13.96 -10.09 -5.45
N GLU A 279 15.09 -9.97 -4.75
CA GLU A 279 16.08 -11.02 -4.55
C GLU A 279 15.52 -12.22 -3.78
N MET A 280 14.55 -12.00 -2.91
CA MET A 280 13.94 -13.06 -2.10
C MET A 280 12.77 -13.75 -2.82
N GLY A 281 12.42 -13.31 -4.03
CA GLY A 281 11.34 -13.87 -4.83
C GLY A 281 9.96 -13.41 -4.36
N ASN A 282 8.95 -14.28 -4.52
CA ASN A 282 7.60 -14.01 -4.05
C ASN A 282 7.43 -14.40 -2.58
N LEU A 283 6.40 -13.85 -1.93
CA LEU A 283 6.14 -14.04 -0.52
C LEU A 283 5.93 -15.53 -0.17
N ARG A 284 5.27 -16.32 -1.02
CA ARG A 284 5.10 -17.76 -0.78
C ARG A 284 6.45 -18.48 -0.70
N GLN A 285 7.37 -18.18 -1.62
CA GLN A 285 8.74 -18.72 -1.61
C GLN A 285 9.50 -18.36 -0.33
N VAL A 286 9.38 -17.11 0.14
CA VAL A 286 10.00 -16.66 1.39
C VAL A 286 9.44 -17.43 2.59
N LEU A 287 8.13 -17.63 2.64
CA LEU A 287 7.48 -18.35 3.75
C LEU A 287 7.85 -19.83 3.77
N ASP A 288 7.98 -20.47 2.59
CA ASP A 288 8.36 -21.89 2.45
C ASP A 288 9.84 -22.14 2.76
N ASN A 289 10.71 -21.14 2.58
CA ASN A 289 12.12 -21.27 2.86
C ASN A 289 12.41 -21.31 4.37
N LYS A 290 12.57 -22.51 4.91
CA LYS A 290 12.85 -22.78 6.33
C LYS A 290 14.14 -22.12 6.86
N ASN A 291 15.07 -21.74 5.99
CA ASN A 291 16.30 -21.05 6.38
C ASN A 291 16.08 -19.58 6.77
N HIS A 292 14.94 -19.00 6.39
CA HIS A 292 14.58 -17.67 6.87
C HIS A 292 13.98 -17.76 8.27
N GLU A 293 14.67 -17.21 9.27
CA GLU A 293 14.11 -17.06 10.61
C GLU A 293 13.22 -15.81 10.66
N LEU A 294 11.90 -16.02 10.64
CA LEU A 294 10.91 -14.94 10.64
C LEU A 294 10.39 -14.71 12.06
N SER A 295 11.01 -13.77 12.78
CA SER A 295 10.50 -13.30 14.07
C SER A 295 9.12 -12.63 13.92
N TRP A 296 8.38 -12.51 15.01
CA TRP A 296 7.09 -11.80 15.01
C TRP A 296 7.22 -10.34 14.56
N THR A 297 8.32 -9.67 14.90
CA THR A 297 8.63 -8.32 14.40
C THR A 297 8.78 -8.30 12.88
N THR A 298 9.48 -9.26 12.28
CA THR A 298 9.61 -9.37 10.82
C THR A 298 8.28 -9.71 10.16
N LYS A 299 7.52 -10.67 10.69
CA LYS A 299 6.17 -11.01 10.23
C LYS A 299 5.23 -9.79 10.27
N ALA A 300 5.21 -9.05 11.37
CA ALA A 300 4.39 -7.85 11.52
C ALA A 300 4.79 -6.73 10.54
N ARG A 301 6.09 -6.53 10.29
CA ARG A 301 6.59 -5.62 9.25
C ARG A 301 6.13 -6.04 7.86
N MET A 302 6.26 -7.31 7.51
CA MET A 302 5.80 -7.86 6.23
C MET A 302 4.28 -7.67 6.04
N CYS A 303 3.48 -7.95 7.08
CA CYS A 303 2.04 -7.70 7.07
C CYS A 303 1.71 -6.23 6.81
N ARG A 304 2.39 -5.31 7.51
CA ARG A 304 2.21 -3.86 7.34
C ARG A 304 2.58 -3.41 5.92
N ASP A 305 3.71 -3.86 5.41
CA ASP A 305 4.20 -3.50 4.09
C ASP A 305 3.26 -4.01 2.99
N ALA A 306 2.77 -5.25 3.13
CA ALA A 306 1.73 -5.80 2.25
C ALA A 306 0.43 -4.96 2.31
N ALA A 307 0.03 -4.51 3.50
CA ALA A 307 -1.16 -3.68 3.68
C ALA A 307 -0.99 -2.29 3.07
N ARG A 308 0.22 -1.69 3.14
CA ARG A 308 0.54 -0.42 2.48
C ARG A 308 0.40 -0.53 0.95
N GLY A 309 0.89 -1.63 0.36
CA GLY A 309 0.69 -1.92 -1.06
C GLY A 309 -0.78 -2.04 -1.44
N LEU A 310 -1.57 -2.80 -0.68
CA LEU A 310 -3.01 -2.92 -0.94
C LEU A 310 -3.76 -1.59 -0.76
N TYR A 311 -3.41 -0.84 0.29
CA TYR A 311 -3.99 0.47 0.56
C TYR A 311 -3.77 1.42 -0.61
N ARG A 312 -2.57 1.45 -1.18
CA ARG A 312 -2.26 2.30 -2.34
C ARG A 312 -3.22 2.08 -3.51
N LEU A 313 -3.66 0.83 -3.76
CA LEU A 313 -4.65 0.51 -4.79
C LEU A 313 -6.07 0.93 -4.39
N HIS A 314 -6.45 0.71 -3.13
CA HIS A 314 -7.80 0.95 -2.61
C HIS A 314 -8.09 2.42 -2.34
N GLN A 315 -7.06 3.23 -2.17
CA GLN A 315 -7.13 4.66 -1.94
C GLN A 315 -7.76 5.36 -3.16
N SER A 316 -8.61 6.36 -2.92
CA SER A 316 -9.28 7.11 -3.97
C SER A 316 -8.57 8.44 -4.25
N GLU A 317 -7.71 8.48 -5.27
CA GLU A 317 -7.30 9.76 -5.86
C GLU A 317 -8.31 10.23 -6.93
N GLN A 318 -9.06 9.36 -7.61
CA GLN A 318 -10.23 9.77 -8.44
C GLN A 318 -11.20 8.60 -8.66
N GLN A 319 -10.63 7.39 -8.81
CA GLN A 319 -11.34 6.11 -8.79
C GLN A 319 -10.39 5.09 -8.18
N PHE A 320 -10.85 4.36 -7.17
CA PHE A 320 -10.05 3.28 -6.59
C PHE A 320 -9.95 2.10 -7.57
N ARG A 321 -8.95 1.24 -7.36
CA ARG A 321 -8.87 -0.07 -8.02
C ARG A 321 -8.87 -1.19 -7.00
N VAL A 322 -9.41 -2.33 -7.41
CA VAL A 322 -9.17 -3.61 -6.74
C VAL A 322 -8.16 -4.40 -7.57
N HIS A 323 -7.29 -5.15 -6.92
CA HIS A 323 -6.31 -6.00 -7.59
C HIS A 323 -6.98 -7.15 -8.36
N GLY A 324 -8.02 -7.75 -7.78
CA GLY A 324 -8.84 -8.79 -8.39
C GLY A 324 -8.30 -10.23 -8.28
N SER A 325 -7.13 -10.42 -7.67
CA SER A 325 -6.42 -11.72 -7.60
C SER A 325 -5.38 -11.81 -6.48
N ILE A 326 -5.67 -11.21 -5.31
CA ILE A 326 -4.75 -11.25 -4.16
C ILE A 326 -4.47 -12.68 -3.72
N ASN A 327 -3.17 -13.02 -3.62
CA ASN A 327 -2.61 -14.22 -3.01
C ASN A 327 -1.12 -14.00 -2.72
N SER A 328 -0.47 -14.91 -1.98
CA SER A 328 0.93 -14.78 -1.58
C SER A 328 1.92 -14.75 -2.77
N ASN A 329 1.58 -15.27 -3.95
CA ASN A 329 2.46 -15.14 -5.13
C ASN A 329 2.44 -13.74 -5.77
N LYS A 330 1.46 -12.90 -5.43
CA LYS A 330 1.34 -11.51 -5.94
C LYS A 330 2.13 -10.49 -5.14
N PHE A 331 2.66 -10.89 -3.99
CA PHE A 331 3.57 -10.07 -3.21
C PHE A 331 5.00 -10.54 -3.47
N LEU A 332 5.87 -9.62 -3.86
CA LEU A 332 7.32 -9.85 -3.98
C LEU A 332 8.03 -9.31 -2.75
N VAL A 333 9.20 -9.88 -2.46
CA VAL A 333 9.98 -9.55 -1.26
C VAL A 333 11.39 -9.16 -1.69
N SER A 334 11.75 -7.90 -1.50
CA SER A 334 13.12 -7.43 -1.71
C SER A 334 13.99 -7.70 -0.49
N GLU A 335 15.29 -7.41 -0.61
CA GLU A 335 16.21 -7.44 0.53
C GLU A 335 15.64 -6.71 1.78
N GLY A 336 15.91 -7.27 2.96
CA GLY A 336 15.40 -6.75 4.23
C GLY A 336 13.94 -7.11 4.55
N PHE A 337 13.35 -8.05 3.82
CA PHE A 337 11.94 -8.49 3.98
C PHE A 337 10.90 -7.40 3.67
N VAL A 338 11.24 -6.44 2.81
CA VAL A 338 10.30 -5.40 2.38
C VAL A 338 9.34 -5.99 1.34
N VAL A 339 8.04 -5.88 1.62
CA VAL A 339 6.99 -6.49 0.79
C VAL A 339 6.45 -5.49 -0.24
N LYS A 340 6.30 -5.94 -1.48
CA LYS A 340 5.86 -5.15 -2.63
C LYS A 340 4.75 -5.88 -3.39
N LEU A 341 3.60 -5.25 -3.57
CA LEU A 341 2.49 -5.81 -4.34
C LEU A 341 2.74 -5.65 -5.86
N GLY A 342 2.56 -6.73 -6.61
CA GLY A 342 2.68 -6.78 -8.07
C GLY A 342 1.62 -7.67 -8.74
N GLY A 343 1.69 -7.82 -10.07
CA GLY A 343 0.76 -8.70 -10.82
C GLY A 343 -0.63 -8.09 -11.00
N PHE A 344 -0.68 -6.91 -11.63
CA PHE A 344 -1.89 -6.11 -11.77
C PHE A 344 -2.70 -6.41 -13.04
N GLU A 345 -2.50 -7.57 -13.69
CA GLU A 345 -3.18 -7.94 -14.94
C GLU A 345 -4.70 -7.87 -14.81
N LEU A 346 -5.18 -8.26 -13.63
CA LEU A 346 -6.61 -8.37 -13.31
C LEU A 346 -7.17 -7.13 -12.61
N ALA A 347 -6.38 -6.09 -12.36
CA ALA A 347 -6.78 -4.94 -11.57
C ALA A 347 -7.98 -4.18 -12.18
N LYS A 348 -9.07 -3.99 -11.45
CA LYS A 348 -10.29 -3.35 -11.99
C LYS A 348 -10.58 -2.03 -11.31
N THR A 349 -11.10 -1.08 -12.09
CA THR A 349 -11.72 0.12 -11.54
C THR A 349 -13.09 -0.19 -10.97
N GLU A 350 -13.58 0.68 -10.09
CA GLU A 350 -14.95 0.64 -9.61
C GLU A 350 -15.99 0.59 -10.75
N THR A 351 -15.79 1.40 -11.79
CA THR A 351 -16.68 1.47 -12.95
C THR A 351 -16.72 0.15 -13.71
N SER A 352 -15.59 -0.55 -13.86
CA SER A 352 -15.55 -1.89 -14.45
C SER A 352 -16.30 -2.91 -13.58
N LEU A 353 -16.12 -2.89 -12.26
CA LEU A 353 -16.83 -3.79 -11.35
C LEU A 353 -18.35 -3.64 -11.42
N ARG A 354 -18.86 -2.42 -11.59
CA ARG A 354 -20.31 -2.16 -11.71
C ARG A 354 -20.89 -2.77 -12.99
N LYS A 355 -20.12 -2.72 -14.10
CA LYS A 355 -20.52 -3.17 -15.45
C LYS A 355 -20.37 -4.68 -15.66
N THR A 356 -19.43 -5.35 -14.98
CA THR A 356 -19.22 -6.80 -15.15
C THR A 356 -20.30 -7.61 -14.43
N THR A 357 -21.03 -8.45 -15.19
CA THR A 357 -22.01 -9.42 -14.65
C THR A 357 -21.50 -10.85 -14.62
N LYS A 358 -20.42 -11.17 -15.36
CA LYS A 358 -19.82 -12.51 -15.41
C LYS A 358 -18.32 -12.39 -15.61
N GLU A 359 -17.55 -13.13 -14.82
CA GLU A 359 -16.16 -13.40 -15.13
C GLU A 359 -15.71 -14.69 -14.44
N ASN A 360 -15.47 -15.74 -15.23
CA ASN A 360 -14.79 -16.96 -14.82
C ASN A 360 -13.28 -16.67 -14.76
N VAL A 361 -12.85 -15.89 -13.77
CA VAL A 361 -11.43 -15.80 -13.45
C VAL A 361 -11.11 -16.99 -12.55
N SER A 362 -10.22 -17.87 -13.01
CA SER A 362 -9.65 -18.93 -12.17
C SER A 362 -8.93 -18.29 -10.98
N ARG A 363 -9.66 -18.16 -9.87
CA ARG A 363 -9.13 -17.72 -8.57
C ARG A 363 -8.97 -18.96 -7.72
N SER A 364 -7.82 -19.11 -7.08
CA SER A 364 -7.65 -20.16 -6.07
C SER A 364 -8.75 -20.02 -5.01
N LEU A 365 -9.49 -21.11 -4.78
CA LEU A 365 -10.63 -21.12 -3.88
C LEU A 365 -10.25 -20.68 -2.46
N ALA A 366 -9.03 -21.04 -2.02
CA ALA A 366 -8.49 -20.69 -0.70
C ALA A 366 -8.53 -19.18 -0.38
N TYR A 367 -8.48 -18.31 -1.38
CA TYR A 367 -8.52 -16.85 -1.22
C TYR A 367 -9.90 -16.24 -1.48
N SER A 368 -10.89 -17.05 -1.88
CA SER A 368 -12.23 -16.57 -2.22
C SER A 368 -13.06 -16.33 -0.96
N SER A 369 -13.70 -15.17 -0.88
CA SER A 369 -14.53 -14.84 0.28
C SER A 369 -15.79 -15.72 0.35
N PRO A 370 -16.37 -15.95 1.54
CA PRO A 370 -17.55 -16.80 1.69
C PRO A 370 -18.70 -16.43 0.75
N GLN A 371 -18.92 -15.14 0.52
CA GLN A 371 -19.95 -14.66 -0.43
C GLN A 371 -19.69 -15.08 -1.87
N MET A 372 -18.43 -15.11 -2.29
CA MET A 372 -18.04 -15.54 -3.64
C MET A 372 -18.18 -17.06 -3.80
N LEU A 373 -17.96 -17.82 -2.72
CA LEU A 373 -18.14 -19.27 -2.71
C LEU A 373 -19.62 -19.65 -2.76
N LEU A 374 -20.47 -18.95 -2.01
CA LEU A 374 -21.90 -19.24 -1.93
C LEU A 374 -22.71 -18.69 -3.11
N SER A 375 -22.17 -17.73 -3.87
CA SER A 375 -22.88 -17.13 -4.99
C SER A 375 -21.95 -16.77 -6.15
N ILE A 376 -22.12 -17.50 -7.26
CA ILE A 376 -21.39 -17.26 -8.52
C ILE A 376 -21.66 -15.88 -9.12
N ASN A 377 -22.79 -15.26 -8.78
CA ASN A 377 -23.19 -13.94 -9.25
C ASN A 377 -22.73 -12.81 -8.32
N HIS A 378 -22.01 -13.12 -7.23
CA HIS A 378 -21.53 -12.10 -6.31
C HIS A 378 -20.49 -11.20 -6.99
N LYS A 379 -20.75 -9.89 -7.01
CA LYS A 379 -19.80 -8.91 -7.56
C LYS A 379 -18.60 -8.78 -6.65
N TYR A 380 -17.41 -8.91 -7.23
CA TYR A 380 -16.15 -8.68 -6.52
C TYR A 380 -16.08 -7.23 -6.01
N SER A 381 -15.52 -7.04 -4.82
CA SER A 381 -15.53 -5.76 -4.10
C SER A 381 -14.26 -5.61 -3.25
N LYS A 382 -14.04 -4.43 -2.65
CA LYS A 382 -12.92 -4.23 -1.72
C LYS A 382 -13.00 -5.23 -0.57
N GLU A 383 -14.19 -5.50 -0.04
CA GLU A 383 -14.36 -6.40 1.10
C GLU A 383 -14.07 -7.88 0.74
N CYS A 384 -14.31 -8.28 -0.52
CA CYS A 384 -13.84 -9.58 -1.02
C CYS A 384 -12.31 -9.63 -1.02
N GLU A 385 -11.67 -8.55 -1.49
CA GLU A 385 -10.21 -8.46 -1.55
C GLU A 385 -9.55 -8.42 -0.16
N ILE A 386 -10.18 -7.76 0.81
CA ILE A 386 -9.74 -7.78 2.22
C ILE A 386 -9.78 -9.20 2.80
N TYR A 387 -10.76 -10.03 2.41
CA TYR A 387 -10.78 -11.44 2.83
C TYR A 387 -9.58 -12.20 2.24
N SER A 388 -9.35 -12.08 0.93
CA SER A 388 -8.19 -12.67 0.26
C SER A 388 -6.87 -12.22 0.91
N PHE A 389 -6.78 -10.93 1.27
CA PHE A 389 -5.65 -10.37 1.98
C PHE A 389 -5.49 -10.95 3.40
N GLY A 390 -6.60 -11.20 4.11
CA GLY A 390 -6.59 -11.87 5.41
C GLY A 390 -6.00 -13.28 5.36
N ILE A 391 -6.19 -14.01 4.26
CA ILE A 391 -5.52 -15.30 4.03
C ILE A 391 -4.01 -15.10 3.87
N VAL A 392 -3.57 -14.10 3.12
CA VAL A 392 -2.15 -13.76 3.00
C VAL A 392 -1.53 -13.39 4.35
N LEU A 393 -2.22 -12.61 5.18
CA LEU A 393 -1.74 -12.31 6.54
C LEU A 393 -1.65 -13.56 7.43
N TRP A 394 -2.61 -14.50 7.29
CA TRP A 394 -2.57 -15.79 7.96
C TRP A 394 -1.39 -16.65 7.48
N GLU A 395 -1.08 -16.65 6.18
CA GLU A 395 0.11 -17.31 5.64
C GLU A 395 1.39 -16.71 6.23
N ILE A 396 1.49 -15.38 6.37
CA ILE A 396 2.66 -14.74 7.01
C ILE A 396 2.79 -15.17 8.47
N ALA A 397 1.69 -15.20 9.21
CA ALA A 397 1.68 -15.57 10.63
C ALA A 397 2.07 -17.04 10.85
N THR A 398 1.52 -17.96 10.05
CA THR A 398 1.68 -19.42 10.23
C THR A 398 2.79 -20.03 9.40
N ARG A 399 3.24 -19.34 8.34
CA ARG A 399 4.06 -19.88 7.24
C ARG A 399 3.45 -21.08 6.52
N SER A 400 2.19 -21.42 6.79
CA SER A 400 1.54 -22.62 6.28
C SER A 400 0.85 -22.35 4.95
N ILE A 401 0.54 -23.42 4.21
CA ILE A 401 -0.28 -23.35 2.99
C ILE A 401 -1.76 -23.31 3.42
N PRO A 402 -2.58 -22.36 2.93
CA PRO A 402 -3.98 -22.27 3.30
C PRO A 402 -4.74 -23.54 2.90
N PHE A 403 -5.48 -24.11 3.86
CA PHE A 403 -6.34 -25.28 3.67
C PHE A 403 -5.66 -26.46 2.96
N GLU A 404 -4.37 -26.69 3.25
CA GLU A 404 -3.60 -27.79 2.66
C GLU A 404 -4.30 -29.15 2.87
N GLY A 405 -4.42 -29.94 1.80
CA GLY A 405 -5.05 -31.26 1.81
C GLY A 405 -6.59 -31.26 1.82
N TRP A 406 -7.24 -30.10 1.76
CA TRP A 406 -8.71 -30.04 1.71
C TRP A 406 -9.25 -30.22 0.30
N SER A 407 -10.41 -30.84 0.17
CA SER A 407 -11.16 -30.85 -1.08
C SER A 407 -11.96 -29.55 -1.27
N ASP A 408 -12.28 -29.20 -2.52
CA ASP A 408 -13.13 -28.05 -2.84
C ASP A 408 -14.50 -28.11 -2.13
N LYS A 409 -15.02 -29.33 -1.92
CA LYS A 409 -16.28 -29.58 -1.21
C LYS A 409 -16.13 -29.24 0.28
N ASP A 410 -15.09 -29.75 0.93
CA ASP A 410 -14.83 -29.49 2.36
C ASP A 410 -14.60 -28.00 2.60
N PHE A 411 -13.90 -27.34 1.68
CA PHE A 411 -13.67 -25.91 1.71
C PHE A 411 -14.98 -25.12 1.61
N LEU A 412 -15.83 -25.44 0.63
CA LEU A 412 -17.12 -24.77 0.45
C LEU A 412 -18.05 -24.97 1.66
N GLU A 413 -18.11 -26.17 2.21
CA GLU A 413 -18.94 -26.48 3.37
C GLU A 413 -18.46 -25.73 4.61
N LYS A 414 -17.20 -25.89 5.00
CA LYS A 414 -16.68 -25.34 6.26
C LYS A 414 -16.49 -23.82 6.20
N VAL A 415 -15.89 -23.30 5.14
CA VAL A 415 -15.63 -21.85 5.02
C VAL A 415 -16.88 -21.11 4.55
N GLY A 416 -17.61 -21.67 3.58
CA GLY A 416 -18.81 -21.04 3.06
C GLY A 416 -19.96 -21.04 4.06
N GLN A 417 -20.27 -22.20 4.68
CA GLN A 417 -21.51 -22.39 5.44
C GLN A 417 -21.30 -22.41 6.96
N GLN A 418 -20.17 -22.93 7.44
CA GLN A 418 -19.91 -23.11 8.88
C GLN A 418 -19.05 -21.99 9.50
N ASN A 419 -18.71 -20.94 8.73
CA ASN A 419 -17.88 -19.82 9.19
C ASN A 419 -16.55 -20.28 9.83
N TYR A 420 -15.94 -21.32 9.25
CA TYR A 420 -14.64 -21.80 9.72
C TYR A 420 -13.51 -20.84 9.33
N GLN A 421 -12.63 -20.55 10.29
CA GLN A 421 -11.36 -19.86 10.06
C GLN A 421 -10.21 -20.75 10.58
N GLN A 422 -9.17 -20.94 9.77
CA GLN A 422 -7.98 -21.67 10.24
C GLN A 422 -7.36 -20.95 11.45
N PRO A 423 -6.99 -21.71 12.50
CA PRO A 423 -6.42 -21.13 13.72
C PRO A 423 -5.09 -20.45 13.43
N LEU A 424 -4.73 -19.52 14.31
CA LEU A 424 -3.39 -18.93 14.36
C LEU A 424 -2.53 -19.70 15.36
N PRO A 425 -1.20 -19.58 15.29
CA PRO A 425 -0.30 -20.15 16.28
C PRO A 425 -0.56 -19.57 17.68
N ASP A 426 -0.38 -20.37 18.73
CA ASP A 426 -0.61 -19.93 20.12
C ASP A 426 0.31 -18.78 20.54
N ASP A 427 1.48 -18.65 19.92
CA ASP A 427 2.44 -17.58 20.15
C ASP A 427 2.17 -16.32 19.30
N CYS A 428 1.07 -16.28 18.54
CA CYS A 428 0.71 -15.13 17.72
C CYS A 428 0.31 -13.93 18.58
N PRO A 429 0.93 -12.74 18.41
CA PRO A 429 0.55 -11.54 19.15
C PRO A 429 -0.93 -11.17 18.98
N ASP A 430 -1.62 -10.94 20.10
CA ASP A 430 -3.08 -10.73 20.14
C ASP A 430 -3.58 -9.69 19.13
N LEU A 431 -2.90 -8.54 19.05
CA LEU A 431 -3.31 -7.47 18.13
C LEU A 431 -3.17 -7.88 16.66
N LEU A 432 -2.11 -8.63 16.32
CA LEU A 432 -1.91 -9.12 14.96
C LEU A 432 -2.97 -10.18 14.63
N GLY A 433 -3.21 -11.12 15.55
CA GLY A 433 -4.23 -12.15 15.38
C GLY A 433 -5.64 -11.57 15.24
N ALA A 434 -5.98 -10.56 16.02
CA ALA A 434 -7.25 -9.84 15.92
C ALA A 434 -7.44 -9.18 14.53
N VAL A 435 -6.38 -8.61 13.96
CA VAL A 435 -6.41 -8.05 12.60
C VAL A 435 -6.66 -9.14 11.56
N ILE A 436 -5.93 -10.25 11.64
CA ILE A 436 -6.05 -11.38 10.70
C ILE A 436 -7.47 -11.96 10.73
N ASN A 437 -8.03 -12.17 11.93
CA ASN A 437 -9.38 -12.71 12.09
C ASN A 437 -10.46 -11.72 11.60
N ALA A 438 -10.28 -10.42 11.83
CA ALA A 438 -11.18 -9.39 11.31
C ALA A 438 -11.20 -9.34 9.78
N CYS A 439 -10.06 -9.51 9.10
CA CYS A 439 -10.02 -9.63 7.64
C CYS A 439 -10.82 -10.82 7.12
N ARG A 440 -10.76 -11.95 7.85
CA ARG A 440 -11.39 -13.23 7.47
C ARG A 440 -12.83 -13.38 7.95
N ALA A 441 -13.44 -12.33 8.50
CA ALA A 441 -14.81 -12.37 9.02
C ALA A 441 -15.83 -12.81 7.96
N GLN A 442 -16.82 -13.61 8.37
CA GLN A 442 -17.92 -14.04 7.50
C GLN A 442 -18.67 -12.85 6.94
N ASP A 443 -19.12 -11.95 7.83
CA ASP A 443 -19.77 -10.71 7.43
C ASP A 443 -18.74 -9.75 6.81
N ARG A 444 -18.99 -9.37 5.56
CA ARG A 444 -18.13 -8.46 4.79
C ARG A 444 -18.04 -7.05 5.41
N PHE A 445 -19.05 -6.61 6.15
CA PHE A 445 -19.08 -5.26 6.74
C PHE A 445 -18.22 -5.14 8.02
N GLN A 446 -17.89 -6.27 8.63
CA GLN A 446 -16.98 -6.38 9.77
C GLN A 446 -15.51 -6.30 9.35
N ARG A 447 -15.22 -6.50 8.06
CA ARG A 447 -13.86 -6.45 7.54
C ARG A 447 -13.35 -5.00 7.54
N PRO A 448 -12.13 -4.74 8.01
CA PRO A 448 -11.54 -3.40 8.01
C PRO A 448 -11.21 -2.94 6.59
N SER A 449 -11.18 -1.63 6.37
CA SER A 449 -10.63 -1.07 5.13
C SER A 449 -9.10 -1.25 5.07
N ALA A 450 -8.51 -1.17 3.88
CA ALA A 450 -7.05 -1.28 3.73
C ALA A 450 -6.29 -0.17 4.50
N GLY A 451 -6.85 1.04 4.59
CA GLY A 451 -6.27 2.12 5.39
C GLY A 451 -6.25 1.79 6.88
N MET A 452 -7.36 1.25 7.39
CA MET A 452 -7.46 0.77 8.78
C MET A 452 -6.50 -0.38 9.09
N LEU A 453 -6.22 -1.23 8.10
CA LEU A 453 -5.23 -2.31 8.25
C LEU A 453 -3.83 -1.76 8.46
N VAL A 454 -3.42 -0.74 7.69
CA VAL A 454 -2.11 -0.10 7.86
C VAL A 454 -1.95 0.40 9.30
N ASP A 455 -2.96 1.05 9.87
CA ASP A 455 -2.90 1.57 11.24
C ASP A 455 -2.87 0.50 12.33
N LYS A 456 -3.75 -0.50 12.22
CA LYS A 456 -3.79 -1.58 13.19
C LYS A 456 -2.51 -2.40 13.17
N LEU A 457 -1.95 -2.65 11.98
CA LEU A 457 -0.68 -3.38 11.82
C LEU A 457 0.51 -2.55 12.30
N GLN A 458 0.51 -1.24 12.08
CA GLN A 458 1.53 -0.34 12.63
C GLN A 458 1.48 -0.31 14.17
N THR A 459 0.28 -0.29 14.75
CA THR A 459 0.08 -0.38 16.21
C THR A 459 0.54 -1.72 16.76
N ALA A 460 0.19 -2.82 16.10
CA ALA A 460 0.62 -4.16 16.49
C ALA A 460 2.15 -4.28 16.45
N LEU A 461 2.78 -3.80 15.37
CA LEU A 461 4.24 -3.78 15.24
C LEU A 461 4.90 -2.99 16.38
N GLY A 462 4.41 -1.79 16.67
CA GLY A 462 4.94 -0.98 17.76
C GLY A 462 4.84 -1.67 19.14
N LYS A 463 3.83 -2.51 19.37
CA LYS A 463 3.73 -3.30 20.61
C LYS A 463 4.63 -4.55 20.63
N ILE A 464 5.04 -5.05 19.47
CA ILE A 464 5.94 -6.20 19.37
C ILE A 464 7.41 -5.74 19.51
N GLU A 465 7.71 -4.50 19.10
CA GLU A 465 9.05 -3.90 19.19
C GLU A 465 9.39 -3.36 20.59
N ASN A 466 8.39 -3.10 21.43
CA ASN A 466 8.54 -2.69 22.82
C ASN A 466 8.33 -3.87 23.77
#